data_AF-A0A2C9LUQ4-F1
#
_entry.id   AF-A0A2C9LUQ4-F1
#
_cell.length_a   1.000
_cell.length_b   1.000
_cell.length_c   1.000
_cell.angle_alpha   90.00
_cell.angle_beta   90.00
_cell.angle_gamma   90.00
#
_symmetry.space_group_name_H-M   'P 1'
#
loop_
_entity.id
_entity.type
_entity.pdbx_description
1 polymer ?
#
loop_
_entity_poly.entity_id
_entity_poly.type
_entity_poly.pdbx_seq_one_letter_code
_entity_poly.pdbx_strand_id
1 'polypeptide(L)'
;MQKKAVIRILDVNPMLFVYIDQLNEIKKLREEMMVMKKYILSCASAMSAKLLLLLESRQHFVESSDRYSMQDLLDSEEILLPELVRIHSTWAQHIKVDCQ
;
A
#
# COMPACT_ATOMS: atom_id res chain seq x y z
N MET A 1 3.84 -19.78 -4.48
CA MET A 1 3.67 -18.89 -5.65
C MET A 1 2.64 -17.77 -5.41
N GLN A 2 1.62 -17.95 -4.57
CA GLN A 2 0.52 -16.96 -4.42
C GLN A 2 0.91 -15.59 -3.83
N LYS A 3 1.92 -15.52 -2.95
CA LYS A 3 2.36 -14.27 -2.27
C LYS A 3 3.44 -13.47 -3.02
N LYS A 4 3.96 -13.98 -4.15
CA LYS A 4 5.03 -13.30 -4.88
C LYS A 4 4.41 -12.25 -5.80
N ALA A 5 4.81 -10.98 -5.64
CA ALA A 5 4.30 -9.87 -6.44
C ALA A 5 4.94 -9.81 -7.84
N VAL A 6 4.41 -10.62 -8.75
CA VAL A 6 4.92 -10.74 -10.14
C VAL A 6 3.96 -10.21 -11.19
N ILE A 7 2.70 -9.96 -10.83
CA ILE A 7 1.66 -9.58 -11.77
C ILE A 7 1.67 -8.05 -11.92
N ARG A 8 1.90 -7.57 -13.13
CA ARG A 8 1.69 -6.16 -13.48
C ARG A 8 0.36 -6.04 -14.18
N ILE A 9 -0.67 -5.57 -13.45
CA ILE A 9 -2.05 -5.47 -13.98
C ILE A 9 -2.08 -4.60 -15.25
N LEU A 10 -1.27 -3.53 -15.31
CA LEU A 10 -1.19 -2.64 -16.47
C LEU A 10 -0.74 -3.35 -17.76
N ASP A 11 0.13 -4.36 -17.66
CA ASP A 11 0.57 -5.13 -18.82
C ASP A 11 -0.47 -6.17 -19.26
N VAL A 12 -1.26 -6.67 -18.29
CA VAL A 12 -2.24 -7.72 -18.54
C VAL A 12 -3.54 -7.13 -19.08
N ASN A 13 -4.10 -6.14 -18.38
CA ASN A 13 -5.28 -5.41 -18.79
C ASN A 13 -5.37 -4.07 -18.02
N PRO A 14 -4.97 -2.95 -18.64
CA PRO A 14 -5.02 -1.64 -17.98
C PRO A 14 -6.46 -1.17 -17.71
N MET A 15 -7.46 -1.68 -18.45
CA MET A 15 -8.86 -1.32 -18.19
C MET A 15 -9.40 -1.92 -16.89
N LEU A 16 -8.73 -2.91 -16.27
CA LEU A 16 -9.17 -3.44 -14.97
C LEU A 16 -9.23 -2.35 -13.89
N PHE A 17 -8.33 -1.36 -13.94
CA PHE A 17 -8.39 -0.21 -13.02
C PHE A 17 -9.54 0.75 -13.32
N VAL A 18 -10.13 0.69 -14.52
CA VAL A 18 -11.28 1.51 -14.90
C VAL A 18 -12.59 0.82 -14.47
N TYR A 19 -12.63 -0.51 -14.55
CA TYR A 19 -13.83 -1.29 -14.25
C TYR A 19 -13.93 -1.75 -12.80
N ILE A 20 -12.83 -1.79 -12.07
CA ILE A 20 -12.78 -2.24 -10.67
C ILE A 20 -12.30 -1.09 -9.79
N ASP A 21 -13.25 -0.39 -9.20
CA ASP A 21 -13.01 0.79 -8.35
C ASP A 21 -12.07 0.46 -7.18
N GLN A 22 -12.22 -0.71 -6.57
CA GLN A 22 -11.39 -1.16 -5.45
C GLN A 22 -9.91 -1.26 -5.85
N LEU A 23 -9.61 -1.78 -7.05
CA LEU A 23 -8.23 -1.85 -7.55
C LEU A 23 -7.66 -0.47 -7.85
N ASN A 24 -8.49 0.43 -8.36
CA ASN A 24 -8.10 1.82 -8.58
C ASN A 24 -7.78 2.54 -7.26
N GLU A 25 -8.60 2.32 -6.24
CA GLU A 25 -8.40 2.88 -4.90
C GLU A 25 -7.13 2.33 -4.24
N ILE A 26 -6.91 1.00 -4.30
CA ILE A 26 -5.66 0.38 -3.85
C ILE A 26 -4.46 1.01 -4.56
N LYS A 27 -4.54 1.22 -5.87
CA LYS A 27 -3.45 1.85 -6.64
C LYS A 27 -3.16 3.27 -6.13
N LYS A 28 -4.19 4.09 -5.94
CA LYS A 28 -4.04 5.46 -5.40
C LYS A 28 -3.42 5.47 -4.01
N LEU A 29 -3.95 4.64 -3.10
CA LEU A 29 -3.42 4.50 -1.74
C LEU A 29 -1.94 4.10 -1.77
N ARG A 30 -1.54 3.18 -2.65
CA ARG A 30 -0.14 2.79 -2.80
C ARG A 30 0.75 3.94 -3.27
N GLU A 31 0.31 4.72 -4.26
CA GLU A 31 1.05 5.88 -4.74
C GLU A 31 1.23 6.92 -3.62
N GLU A 32 0.19 7.19 -2.84
CA GLU A 32 0.24 8.08 -1.67
C GLU A 32 1.16 7.54 -0.58
N MET A 33 1.05 6.25 -0.25
CA MET A 33 1.90 5.57 0.72
C MET A 33 3.38 5.59 0.31
N MET A 34 3.71 5.50 -0.99
CA MET A 34 5.08 5.65 -1.47
C MET A 34 5.65 7.05 -1.20
N VAL A 35 4.80 8.08 -1.26
CA VAL A 35 5.18 9.45 -0.88
C VAL A 35 5.36 9.53 0.63
N MET A 36 4.39 9.05 1.42
CA MET A 36 4.44 9.03 2.89
C MET A 36 5.64 8.25 3.44
N LYS A 37 6.04 7.16 2.79
CA LYS A 37 7.22 6.36 3.14
C LYS A 37 8.48 7.23 3.26
N LYS A 38 8.67 8.19 2.35
CA LYS A 38 9.82 9.11 2.39
C LYS A 38 9.84 9.94 3.66
N TYR A 39 8.67 10.43 4.09
CA TYR A 39 8.52 11.18 5.34
C TYR A 39 8.76 10.30 6.57
N ILE A 40 8.18 9.09 6.59
CA ILE A 40 8.35 8.13 7.68
C ILE A 40 9.81 7.72 7.84
N LEU A 41 10.54 7.53 6.74
CA LEU A 41 11.98 7.23 6.79
C LEU A 41 12.83 8.39 7.32
N SER A 42 12.39 9.64 7.12
CA SER A 42 13.08 10.82 7.66
C SER A 42 12.71 11.14 9.12
N CYS A 43 11.66 10.51 9.67
CA CYS A 43 11.17 10.80 11.01
C CYS A 43 11.63 9.74 12.02
N ALA A 44 12.43 10.14 13.02
CA ALA A 44 12.90 9.24 14.07
C ALA A 44 11.74 8.66 14.91
N SER A 45 10.72 9.46 15.22
CA SER A 45 9.51 9.02 15.95
C SER A 45 8.76 7.93 15.19
N ALA A 46 8.60 8.10 13.87
CA ALA A 46 7.97 7.12 13.00
C ALA A 46 8.76 5.80 12.94
N MET A 47 10.09 5.88 12.95
CA MET A 47 10.97 4.71 13.01
C MET A 47 10.87 3.98 14.35
N SER A 48 10.83 4.72 15.47
CA SER A 48 10.62 4.14 16.80
C SER A 48 9.25 3.47 16.94
N ALA A 49 8.21 4.09 16.37
CA ALA A 49 6.86 3.53 16.29
C ALA A 49 6.72 2.39 15.26
N LYS A 50 7.79 2.07 14.52
CA LYS A 50 7.83 0.95 13.56
C LYS A 50 6.71 1.02 12.51
N LEU A 51 6.33 2.22 12.07
CA LEU A 51 5.18 2.41 11.18
C LEU A 51 5.33 1.69 9.83
N LEU A 52 6.57 1.50 9.34
CA LEU A 52 6.84 0.73 8.12
C LEU A 52 6.62 -0.79 8.28
N LEU A 53 6.76 -1.33 9.50
CA LEU A 53 6.54 -2.75 9.78
C LEU A 53 5.06 -3.13 9.75
N LEU A 54 4.14 -2.16 9.76
CA LEU A 54 2.71 -2.43 9.52
C LEU A 54 2.46 -3.10 8.15
N LEU A 55 3.40 -3.00 7.21
CA LEU A 55 3.36 -3.64 5.90
C LEU A 55 4.29 -4.86 5.79
N GLU A 56 4.74 -5.44 6.91
CA GLU A 56 5.65 -6.59 6.90
C GLU A 56 5.12 -7.78 6.11
N SER A 57 3.80 -8.01 6.15
CA SER A 57 3.14 -9.08 5.39
C SER A 57 3.13 -8.84 3.87
N ARG A 58 3.31 -7.59 3.43
CA ARG A 58 3.14 -7.13 2.05
C ARG A 58 4.16 -6.03 1.68
N GLN A 59 5.44 -6.28 1.96
CA GLN A 59 6.52 -5.29 1.75
C GLN A 59 6.62 -4.77 0.31
N HIS A 60 6.23 -5.57 -0.68
CA HIS A 60 6.25 -5.17 -2.09
C HIS A 60 5.35 -3.96 -2.40
N PHE A 61 4.36 -3.65 -1.55
CA PHE A 61 3.49 -2.48 -1.71
C PHE A 61 4.23 -1.16 -1.55
N VAL A 62 5.34 -1.15 -0.80
CA VAL A 62 6.20 0.02 -0.58
C VAL A 62 7.49 -0.03 -1.40
N GLU A 63 7.68 -1.04 -2.23
CA GLU A 63 8.83 -1.18 -3.13
C GLU A 63 8.47 -0.83 -4.57
N SER A 64 7.29 -1.25 -5.03
CA SER A 64 6.76 -0.85 -6.33
C SER A 64 5.24 -0.69 -6.23
N SER A 65 4.66 0.29 -6.93
CA SER A 65 3.20 0.49 -6.96
C SER A 65 2.48 -0.36 -8.02
N ASP A 66 3.22 -0.94 -8.96
CA ASP A 66 2.69 -1.58 -10.17
C ASP A 66 2.55 -3.11 -10.07
N ARG A 67 3.20 -3.74 -9.08
CA ARG A 67 3.20 -5.20 -8.92
C ARG A 67 2.22 -5.68 -7.87
N TYR A 68 1.54 -6.78 -8.20
CA TYR A 68 0.56 -7.45 -7.35
C TYR A 68 0.89 -8.94 -7.28
N SER A 69 0.61 -9.55 -6.14
CA SER A 69 0.59 -11.00 -6.00
C SER A 69 -0.80 -11.55 -6.32
N MET A 70 -0.91 -12.85 -6.58
CA MET A 70 -2.22 -13.47 -6.81
C MET A 70 -3.11 -13.34 -5.56
N GLN A 71 -2.51 -13.44 -4.37
CA GLN A 71 -3.22 -13.25 -3.11
C GLN A 71 -3.79 -11.83 -2.99
N ASP A 72 -3.05 -10.81 -3.41
CA ASP A 72 -3.52 -9.41 -3.35
C ASP A 72 -4.74 -9.16 -4.25
N LEU A 73 -4.82 -9.87 -5.38
CA LEU A 73 -5.97 -9.78 -6.29
C LEU A 73 -7.20 -10.52 -5.75
N LEU A 74 -7.00 -11.63 -5.05
CA LEU A 74 -8.08 -12.37 -4.41
C LEU A 74 -8.59 -11.65 -3.16
N ASP A 75 -7.69 -11.04 -2.41
CA ASP A 75 -7.97 -10.35 -1.15
C ASP A 75 -8.40 -8.89 -1.35
N SER A 76 -8.46 -8.40 -2.60
CA SER A 76 -8.50 -6.95 -2.91
C SER A 76 -9.65 -6.23 -2.21
N GLU A 77 -10.83 -6.84 -2.18
CA GLU A 77 -12.05 -6.22 -1.65
C GLU A 77 -12.21 -6.42 -0.15
N GLU A 78 -12.12 -7.67 0.35
CA GLU A 78 -12.49 -7.97 1.74
C GLU A 78 -11.38 -7.70 2.77
N ILE A 79 -10.11 -7.78 2.36
CA ILE A 79 -8.99 -7.76 3.31
C ILE A 79 -8.01 -6.63 2.99
N LEU A 80 -7.56 -6.54 1.74
CA LEU A 80 -6.46 -5.68 1.36
C LEU A 80 -6.83 -4.20 1.41
N LEU A 81 -7.97 -3.81 0.84
CA LEU A 81 -8.40 -2.40 0.82
C LEU A 81 -8.61 -1.85 2.25
N PRO A 82 -9.40 -2.49 3.14
CA PRO A 82 -9.54 -2.02 4.52
C PRO A 82 -8.21 -1.94 5.28
N GLU A 83 -7.32 -2.91 5.09
CA GLU A 83 -6.01 -2.93 5.74
C GLU A 83 -5.13 -1.76 5.26
N LEU A 84 -5.09 -1.50 3.95
CA LEU A 84 -4.35 -0.37 3.39
C LEU A 84 -4.92 0.97 3.85
N VAL A 85 -6.24 1.14 3.85
CA VAL A 85 -6.89 2.37 4.35
C VAL A 85 -6.53 2.60 5.82
N ARG A 86 -6.54 1.56 6.64
CA ARG A 86 -6.14 1.65 8.06
C ARG A 86 -4.68 2.09 8.20
N ILE A 87 -3.76 1.43 7.49
CA ILE A 87 -2.31 1.76 7.58
C ILE A 87 -2.06 3.19 7.07
N HIS A 88 -2.65 3.54 5.93
CA HIS A 88 -2.58 4.88 5.36
C HIS A 88 -3.09 5.94 6.35
N SER A 89 -4.21 5.69 7.02
CA SER A 89 -4.75 6.61 8.03
C SER A 89 -3.82 6.77 9.22
N THR A 90 -3.22 5.68 9.72
CA THR A 90 -2.22 5.74 10.79
C THR A 90 -1.00 6.57 10.37
N TRP A 91 -0.52 6.38 9.14
CA TRP A 91 0.61 7.15 8.60
C TRP A 91 0.26 8.62 8.44
N ALA A 92 -0.92 8.92 7.91
CA ALA A 92 -1.40 10.29 7.74
C ALA A 92 -1.59 11.00 9.08
N GLN A 93 -2.14 10.32 10.10
CA GLN A 93 -2.26 10.84 11.46
C GLN A 93 -0.88 11.15 12.04
N HIS A 94 0.06 10.22 11.92
CA HIS A 94 1.42 10.45 12.42
C HIS A 94 2.08 11.66 11.73
N ILE A 95 2.03 11.71 10.40
CA ILE A 95 2.65 12.80 9.63
C ILE A 95 2.00 14.16 9.93
N LYS A 96 0.68 14.22 10.11
CA LYS A 96 -0.05 15.49 10.27
C LYS A 96 -0.16 15.98 11.72
N VAL A 97 -0.14 15.07 12.70
CA VAL A 97 -0.51 15.38 14.10
C VAL A 97 0.61 15.02 15.08
N ASP A 98 1.18 13.81 14.97
CA ASP A 98 2.11 13.30 15.99
C ASP A 98 3.59 13.63 15.70
N CYS A 99 3.91 14.04 14.48
CA CYS A 99 5.25 14.43 14.08
C CYS A 99 5.53 15.88 14.54
N GLN A 100 5.92 16.04 15.81
CA GLN A 100 6.46 17.28 16.40
C GLN A 100 7.97 17.18 16.62
#